data_AF-A0A935X1Q8-F1
#
_entry.id   AF-A0A935X1Q8-F1
#
_cell.length_a   1.000
_cell.length_b   1.000
_cell.length_c   1.000
_cell.angle_alpha   90.00
_cell.angle_beta   90.00
_cell.angle_gamma   90.00
#
_symmetry.space_group_name_H-M   'P 1'
#
loop_
_entity.id
_entity.type
_entity.pdbx_description
1 polymer ?
#
loop_
_entity_poly.entity_id
_entity_poly.type
_entity_poly.pdbx_seq_one_letter_code
_entity_poly.pdbx_strand_id
1 'polypeptide(L)'
;MIARFFSWAVRLASTLVSYRRQVGAAQPIWGLPERRRHFSLDDCVRVVDHPPMPDSGLGSFDSTPKGWTPRATPARALSPGPMGFILGARTVFVGLSRLRADPVLRRLALVPLLITVALYAVTVAALPFVISGLIDWIWVRPTEGLLVYLWYFAAVLVGLVGFAALALLFTTIVELVGGTFYDRMAVRVLENYGLSTREPGWFVGTIPDLFRGLFFLGVLGVLTVLGWVFPPLFVLGVVVNWLAFSASCVNAALLVTEHGLRDRLKYLLRSFGTMLGVGAVVQLSLLVPLLGLISIPAAVVGAADLFARAQVDRNG
;
A
#
# COMPACT_ATOMS: atom_id res chain seq x y z
N MET A 1 -34.02 -7.06 -12.21
CA MET A 1 -33.19 -6.48 -11.13
C MET A 1 -31.84 -5.97 -11.65
N ILE A 2 -31.11 -6.77 -12.43
CA ILE A 2 -29.80 -6.41 -13.04
C ILE A 2 -29.87 -5.17 -13.94
N ALA A 3 -30.87 -5.05 -14.81
CA ALA A 3 -31.04 -3.87 -15.67
C ALA A 3 -31.26 -2.56 -14.90
N ARG A 4 -31.93 -2.61 -13.73
CA ARG A 4 -32.12 -1.44 -12.86
C ARG A 4 -30.81 -1.02 -12.19
N PHE A 5 -30.01 -2.00 -11.74
CA PHE A 5 -28.69 -1.76 -11.19
C PHE A 5 -27.74 -1.15 -12.23
N PHE A 6 -27.76 -1.66 -13.46
CA PHE A 6 -26.96 -1.13 -14.57
C PHE A 6 -27.36 0.31 -14.93
N SER A 7 -28.67 0.61 -14.99
CA SER A 7 -29.15 1.98 -15.20
C SER A 7 -28.74 2.93 -14.06
N TRP A 8 -28.68 2.42 -12.82
CA TRP A 8 -28.29 3.20 -11.65
C TRP A 8 -26.78 3.48 -11.66
N ALA A 9 -25.95 2.49 -11.99
CA ALA A 9 -24.49 2.64 -12.10
C ALA A 9 -24.10 3.62 -13.23
N VAL A 10 -24.76 3.54 -14.39
CA VAL A 10 -24.55 4.48 -15.51
C VAL A 10 -24.98 5.90 -15.14
N ARG A 11 -26.09 6.07 -14.41
CA ARG A 11 -26.49 7.38 -13.86
C ARG A 11 -25.44 7.90 -12.87
N LEU A 12 -24.94 7.05 -11.97
CA LEU A 12 -23.93 7.47 -11.00
C LEU A 12 -22.62 7.91 -11.66
N ALA A 13 -22.15 7.16 -12.66
CA ALA A 13 -20.96 7.49 -13.44
C ALA A 13 -21.12 8.81 -14.22
N SER A 14 -22.28 9.03 -14.86
CA SER A 14 -22.55 10.29 -15.58
C SER A 14 -22.68 11.49 -14.63
N THR A 15 -23.21 11.31 -13.41
CA THR A 15 -23.22 12.36 -12.37
C THR A 15 -21.81 12.71 -11.91
N LEU A 16 -20.92 11.72 -11.74
CA LEU A 16 -19.52 11.95 -11.34
C LEU A 16 -18.71 12.67 -12.43
N VAL A 17 -18.94 12.35 -13.71
CA VAL A 17 -18.33 13.06 -14.84
C VAL A 17 -18.83 14.51 -14.91
N SER A 18 -20.13 14.74 -14.66
CA SER A 18 -20.73 16.07 -14.63
C SER A 18 -20.21 16.92 -13.45
N TYR A 19 -20.03 16.29 -12.28
CA TYR A 19 -19.44 16.93 -11.11
C TYR A 19 -17.97 17.32 -11.36
N ARG A 20 -17.18 16.48 -12.04
CA ARG A 20 -15.81 16.81 -12.43
C ARG A 20 -15.73 18.01 -13.38
N ARG A 21 -16.69 18.16 -14.30
CA ARG A 21 -16.79 19.36 -15.17
C ARG A 21 -17.16 20.61 -14.40
N GLN A 22 -18.03 20.51 -13.40
CA GLN A 22 -18.39 21.67 -12.55
C GLN A 22 -17.24 22.11 -11.64
N VAL A 23 -16.50 21.16 -11.07
CA VAL A 23 -15.33 21.47 -10.23
C VAL A 23 -14.13 21.95 -11.06
N GLY A 24 -14.02 21.53 -12.32
CA GLY A 24 -13.02 22.05 -13.26
C GLY A 24 -13.25 23.49 -13.74
N ALA A 25 -14.45 24.05 -13.51
CA ALA A 25 -14.78 25.45 -13.79
C ALA A 25 -14.68 26.37 -12.57
N ALA A 26 -14.43 25.82 -11.38
CA ALA A 26 -14.06 26.62 -10.21
C ALA A 26 -12.62 27.09 -10.41
N GLN A 27 -12.45 28.42 -10.51
CA GLN A 27 -11.17 29.08 -10.70
C GLN A 27 -10.09 28.57 -9.74
N PRO A 28 -8.80 28.59 -10.13
CA PRO A 28 -7.72 28.21 -9.24
C PRO A 28 -7.69 29.17 -8.03
N ILE A 29 -8.23 28.73 -6.90
CA ILE A 29 -8.04 29.35 -5.58
C ILE A 29 -6.63 28.97 -5.08
N TRP A 30 -5.63 29.30 -5.88
CA TRP A 30 -4.23 29.34 -5.50
C TRP A 30 -3.71 30.73 -5.87
N GLY A 31 -4.19 31.73 -5.13
CA GLY A 31 -3.55 33.03 -5.04
C GLY A 31 -2.26 32.91 -4.23
N LEU A 32 -1.26 32.24 -4.81
CA LEU A 32 0.13 32.44 -4.41
C LEU A 32 0.66 33.64 -5.22
N PRO A 33 1.26 34.65 -4.57
CA PRO A 33 1.78 35.81 -5.29
C PRO A 33 2.87 35.35 -6.26
N GLU A 34 2.61 35.58 -7.55
CA GLU A 34 3.51 35.37 -8.67
C GLU A 34 4.70 36.33 -8.53
N ARG A 35 5.69 35.94 -7.71
CA ARG A 35 6.96 36.66 -7.58
C ARG A 35 7.80 36.34 -8.82
N ARG A 36 7.47 36.98 -9.94
CA ARG A 36 8.36 37.05 -11.13
C ARG A 36 9.66 37.72 -10.71
N ARG A 37 10.65 36.92 -10.31
CA ARG A 37 12.04 37.35 -10.40
C ARG A 37 12.46 37.14 -11.85
N HIS A 38 12.55 38.23 -12.59
CA HIS A 38 13.36 38.28 -13.79
C HIS A 38 14.78 37.84 -13.39
N PHE A 39 15.14 36.62 -13.74
CA PHE A 39 16.51 36.17 -13.70
C PHE A 39 17.16 36.73 -14.97
N SER A 40 17.85 37.87 -14.83
CA SER A 40 18.74 38.37 -15.88
C SER A 40 20.01 37.51 -15.88
N LEU A 41 20.41 37.05 -17.06
CA LEU A 41 21.64 36.27 -17.27
C LEU A 41 22.92 37.11 -17.16
N ASP A 42 22.81 38.42 -16.92
CA ASP A 42 23.94 39.34 -16.85
C ASP A 42 24.63 39.42 -15.47
N ASP A 43 24.07 38.81 -14.42
CA ASP A 43 24.66 38.83 -13.07
C ASP A 43 25.69 37.71 -12.81
N CYS A 44 26.01 36.88 -13.81
CA CYS A 44 26.98 35.78 -13.68
C CYS A 44 28.44 36.16 -13.97
N VAL A 45 28.75 37.42 -14.28
CA VAL A 45 30.12 37.85 -14.58
C VAL A 45 30.53 39.05 -13.74
N ARG A 46 30.73 38.83 -12.43
CA ARG A 46 31.64 39.66 -11.64
C ARG A 46 32.64 38.78 -10.90
N VAL A 47 33.75 38.55 -11.59
CA VAL A 47 35.12 38.77 -11.12
C VAL A 47 35.26 38.68 -9.61
N VAL A 48 35.59 37.48 -9.14
CA VAL A 48 36.27 37.30 -7.85
C VAL A 48 37.76 37.39 -8.15
N ASP A 49 38.33 38.56 -7.89
CA ASP A 49 39.78 38.74 -7.85
C ASP A 49 40.35 37.87 -6.71
N HIS A 50 41.07 36.82 -7.10
CA HIS A 50 41.86 36.02 -6.16
C HIS A 50 43.16 36.75 -5.84
N PRO A 51 43.49 36.99 -4.55
CA PRO A 51 44.84 37.40 -4.17
C PRO A 51 45.83 36.25 -4.43
N PRO A 52 47.10 36.54 -4.77
CA PRO A 52 48.10 35.53 -5.06
C PRO A 52 48.39 34.65 -3.84
N MET A 53 48.32 33.33 -4.04
CA MET A 53 48.79 32.35 -3.06
C MET A 53 50.32 32.43 -2.92
N PRO A 54 50.85 32.38 -1.69
CA PRO A 54 52.26 32.15 -1.47
C PRO A 54 52.58 30.65 -1.66
N ASP A 55 53.54 30.39 -2.55
CA ASP A 55 54.22 29.10 -2.67
C ASP A 55 54.82 28.69 -1.32
N SER A 56 54.32 27.60 -0.73
CA SER A 56 55.10 26.80 0.22
C SER A 56 54.46 25.45 0.51
N GLY A 57 55.25 24.39 0.30
CA GLY A 57 55.14 23.19 1.13
C GLY A 57 54.35 22.03 0.54
N LEU A 58 55.03 21.20 -0.25
CA LEU A 58 54.76 19.77 -0.37
C LEU A 58 54.76 19.13 1.03
N GLY A 59 53.58 19.02 1.64
CA GLY A 59 53.32 18.24 2.84
C GLY A 59 52.30 17.14 2.52
N SER A 60 52.74 15.88 2.62
CA SER A 60 51.94 14.67 2.45
C SER A 60 50.67 14.70 3.32
N PHE A 61 49.51 14.89 2.70
CA PHE A 61 48.22 14.78 3.37
C PHE A 61 47.73 13.33 3.33
N ASP A 62 48.26 12.55 4.27
CA ASP A 62 47.67 11.27 4.67
C ASP A 62 46.61 11.58 5.74
N SER A 63 45.35 11.71 5.32
CA SER A 63 44.22 11.78 6.27
C SER A 63 42.96 11.19 5.64
N THR A 64 42.95 9.87 5.54
CA THR A 64 41.68 9.16 5.73
C THR A 64 41.17 9.50 7.14
N PRO A 65 39.95 10.03 7.32
CA PRO A 65 39.37 10.14 8.65
C PRO A 65 39.00 8.73 9.13
N LYS A 66 40.01 8.01 9.65
CA LYS A 66 39.85 6.88 10.57
C LYS A 66 39.18 7.41 11.83
N GLY A 67 37.88 7.18 12.00
CA GLY A 67 37.27 7.35 13.32
C GLY A 67 35.81 7.76 13.37
N TRP A 68 35.13 7.99 12.25
CA TRP A 68 33.68 8.13 12.30
C TRP A 68 33.02 6.75 12.24
N THR A 69 33.09 6.01 13.35
CA THR A 69 32.05 5.03 13.63
C THR A 69 30.84 5.86 14.06
N PRO A 70 29.73 5.88 13.30
CA PRO A 70 28.49 6.44 13.83
C PRO A 70 28.21 5.68 15.11
N ARG A 71 28.41 6.35 16.25
CA ARG A 71 27.90 5.91 17.54
C ARG A 71 26.39 5.92 17.35
N ALA A 72 25.86 4.76 16.98
CA ALA A 72 24.45 4.50 16.97
C ALA A 72 23.99 4.68 18.41
N THR A 73 23.50 5.86 18.74
CA THR A 73 22.77 6.11 19.98
C THR A 73 21.76 4.97 20.08
N PRO A 74 21.73 4.21 21.19
CA PRO A 74 20.79 3.11 21.33
C PRO A 74 19.41 3.73 21.26
N ALA A 75 18.80 3.64 20.07
CA ALA A 75 17.43 4.03 19.83
C ALA A 75 16.61 3.51 21.01
N ARG A 76 15.64 4.27 21.50
CA ARG A 76 14.51 3.66 22.20
C ARG A 76 13.99 2.59 21.26
N ALA A 77 14.41 1.35 21.48
CA ALA A 77 13.99 0.24 20.68
C ALA A 77 12.48 0.24 20.79
N LEU A 78 11.79 0.31 19.65
CA LEU A 78 10.35 0.03 19.61
C LEU A 78 10.12 -1.17 20.51
N SER A 79 9.37 -0.95 21.60
CA SER A 79 9.39 -1.85 22.76
C SER A 79 9.01 -3.26 22.32
N PRO A 80 9.94 -4.24 22.40
CA PRO A 80 9.58 -5.63 22.19
C PRO A 80 8.74 -6.06 23.40
N GLY A 81 7.42 -6.13 23.22
CA GLY A 81 6.51 -6.49 24.31
C GLY A 81 5.06 -6.08 24.07
N PRO A 82 4.16 -6.33 25.03
CA PRO A 82 2.74 -6.01 24.94
C PRO A 82 2.48 -4.51 24.76
N MET A 83 3.37 -3.65 25.27
CA MET A 83 3.30 -2.20 25.00
C MET A 83 3.50 -1.87 23.53
N GLY A 84 4.36 -2.62 22.82
CA GLY A 84 4.52 -2.50 21.37
C GLY A 84 3.23 -2.83 20.64
N PHE A 85 2.56 -3.93 21.00
CA PHE A 85 1.28 -4.34 20.39
C PHE A 85 0.21 -3.24 20.52
N ILE A 86 0.02 -2.70 21.72
CA ILE A 86 -0.96 -1.63 21.96
C ILE A 86 -0.58 -0.36 21.18
N LEU A 87 0.71 -0.02 21.13
CA LEU A 87 1.19 1.10 20.32
C LEU A 87 0.84 0.89 18.83
N GLY A 88 1.04 -0.31 18.31
CA GLY A 88 0.69 -0.67 16.93
C GLY A 88 -0.81 -0.65 16.65
N ALA A 89 -1.63 -1.10 17.58
CA ALA A 89 -3.07 -0.95 17.46
C ALA A 89 -3.47 0.54 17.42
N ARG A 90 -2.87 1.35 18.30
CA ARG A 90 -3.13 2.80 18.39
C ARG A 90 -2.71 3.55 17.12
N THR A 91 -1.65 3.14 16.43
CA THR A 91 -1.19 3.84 15.20
C THR A 91 -2.23 3.78 14.08
N VAL A 92 -3.02 2.70 13.98
CA VAL A 92 -4.12 2.62 13.00
C VAL A 92 -5.19 3.69 13.28
N PHE A 93 -5.54 3.90 14.55
CA PHE A 93 -6.50 4.94 14.94
C PHE A 93 -5.93 6.36 14.77
N VAL A 94 -4.63 6.56 15.03
CA VAL A 94 -3.94 7.82 14.74
C VAL A 94 -3.98 8.09 13.24
N GLY A 95 -3.71 7.08 12.41
CA GLY A 95 -3.80 7.16 10.96
C GLY A 95 -5.21 7.50 10.49
N LEU A 96 -6.25 6.90 11.09
CA LEU A 96 -7.64 7.24 10.81
C LEU A 96 -7.98 8.69 11.18
N SER A 97 -7.50 9.17 12.33
CA SER A 97 -7.68 10.56 12.77
C SER A 97 -7.03 11.53 11.78
N ARG A 98 -5.78 11.23 11.37
CA ARG A 98 -5.03 12.03 10.39
C ARG A 98 -5.68 11.99 9.01
N LEU A 99 -6.20 10.84 8.59
CA LEU A 99 -6.97 10.69 7.36
C LEU A 99 -8.22 11.56 7.40
N ARG A 100 -8.91 11.69 8.53
CA ARG A 100 -10.07 12.60 8.64
C ARG A 100 -9.69 14.08 8.58
N ALA A 101 -8.56 14.44 9.18
CA ALA A 101 -8.09 15.82 9.27
C ALA A 101 -7.54 16.37 7.95
N ASP A 102 -6.78 15.58 7.18
CA ASP A 102 -6.15 16.04 5.92
C ASP A 102 -7.07 15.78 4.70
N PRO A 103 -7.59 16.83 4.02
CA PRO A 103 -8.43 16.65 2.83
C PRO A 103 -7.71 15.98 1.65
N VAL A 104 -6.39 16.13 1.53
CA VAL A 104 -5.60 15.53 0.46
C VAL A 104 -5.50 14.03 0.68
N LEU A 105 -5.20 13.59 1.91
CA LEU A 105 -5.18 12.16 2.25
C LEU A 105 -6.56 11.51 2.02
N ARG A 106 -7.67 12.19 2.33
CA ARG A 106 -9.02 11.67 2.04
C ARG A 106 -9.24 11.43 0.56
N ARG A 107 -8.84 12.38 -0.29
CA ARG A 107 -8.96 12.22 -1.74
C ARG A 107 -8.11 11.06 -2.23
N LEU A 108 -6.87 10.92 -1.74
CA LEU A 108 -5.99 9.82 -2.09
C LEU A 108 -6.54 8.45 -1.67
N ALA A 109 -7.20 8.35 -0.52
CA ALA A 109 -7.85 7.11 -0.09
C ALA A 109 -9.15 6.80 -0.85
N LEU A 110 -9.91 7.83 -1.26
CA LEU A 110 -11.21 7.66 -1.90
C LEU A 110 -11.11 7.29 -3.38
N VAL A 111 -10.05 7.71 -4.08
CA VAL A 111 -9.85 7.38 -5.51
C VAL A 111 -9.71 5.87 -5.76
N PRO A 112 -8.78 5.13 -5.12
CA PRO A 112 -8.65 3.68 -5.35
C PRO A 112 -9.93 2.95 -4.94
N LEU A 113 -10.62 3.41 -3.89
CA LEU A 113 -11.92 2.87 -3.48
C LEU A 113 -12.96 2.95 -4.61
N LEU A 114 -13.12 4.13 -5.23
CA LEU A 114 -14.05 4.32 -6.33
C LEU A 114 -13.67 3.46 -7.55
N ILE A 115 -12.37 3.33 -7.84
CA ILE A 115 -11.89 2.47 -8.93
C ILE A 115 -12.23 1.01 -8.64
N THR A 116 -11.98 0.52 -7.43
CA THR A 116 -12.33 -0.85 -7.02
C THR A 116 -13.82 -1.12 -7.11
N VAL A 117 -14.66 -0.18 -6.68
CA VAL A 117 -16.13 -0.30 -6.79
C VAL A 117 -16.56 -0.36 -8.26
N ALA A 118 -15.98 0.49 -9.12
CA ALA A 118 -16.26 0.48 -10.55
C ALA A 118 -15.81 -0.83 -11.21
N LEU A 119 -14.60 -1.31 -10.91
CA LEU A 119 -14.08 -2.58 -11.41
C LEU A 119 -14.97 -3.74 -10.95
N TYR A 120 -15.35 -3.78 -9.67
CA TYR A 120 -16.23 -4.81 -9.13
C TYR A 120 -17.58 -4.82 -9.86
N ALA A 121 -18.19 -3.66 -10.08
CA ALA A 121 -19.46 -3.55 -10.80
C ALA A 121 -19.36 -4.07 -12.24
N VAL A 122 -18.25 -3.75 -12.94
CA VAL A 122 -17.98 -4.26 -14.29
C VAL A 122 -17.77 -5.77 -14.28
N THR A 123 -16.95 -6.30 -13.36
CA THR A 123 -16.71 -7.74 -13.24
C THR A 123 -17.98 -8.52 -12.96
N VAL A 124 -18.81 -8.07 -12.00
CA VAL A 124 -20.09 -8.73 -11.67
C VAL A 124 -21.06 -8.66 -12.85
N ALA A 125 -21.10 -7.55 -13.59
CA ALA A 125 -21.97 -7.43 -14.75
C ALA A 125 -21.50 -8.27 -15.95
N ALA A 126 -20.19 -8.45 -16.13
CA ALA A 126 -19.61 -9.28 -17.17
C ALA A 126 -19.75 -10.79 -16.88
N LEU A 127 -19.83 -11.17 -15.60
CA LEU A 127 -19.76 -12.54 -15.14
C LEU A 127 -20.79 -13.50 -15.80
N PRO A 128 -22.08 -13.15 -15.98
CA PRO A 128 -23.05 -14.06 -16.60
C PRO A 128 -22.71 -14.39 -18.06
N PHE A 129 -22.16 -13.42 -18.80
CA PHE A 129 -21.77 -13.61 -20.21
C PHE A 129 -20.55 -14.53 -20.32
N VAL A 130 -19.58 -14.37 -19.42
CA VAL A 130 -18.39 -15.23 -19.39
C VAL A 130 -18.75 -16.65 -18.94
N ILE A 131 -19.54 -16.79 -17.88
CA ILE A 131 -19.93 -18.10 -17.34
C ILE A 131 -20.76 -18.89 -18.35
N SER A 132 -21.75 -18.27 -19.00
CA SER A 132 -22.58 -18.96 -20.00
C SER A 132 -21.74 -19.49 -21.16
N GLY A 133 -20.89 -18.65 -21.75
CA GLY A 133 -20.00 -19.08 -22.83
C GLY A 133 -19.00 -20.16 -22.41
N LEU A 134 -18.49 -20.11 -21.18
CA LEU A 134 -17.56 -21.11 -20.67
C LEU A 134 -18.24 -22.48 -20.44
N ILE A 135 -19.48 -22.47 -19.93
CA ILE A 135 -20.28 -23.68 -19.73
C ILE A 135 -20.57 -24.34 -21.07
N ASP A 136 -21.01 -23.55 -22.06
CA ASP A 136 -21.33 -24.05 -23.40
C ASP A 136 -20.09 -24.57 -24.13
N TRP A 137 -18.92 -23.95 -23.90
CA TRP A 137 -17.67 -24.34 -24.56
C TRP A 137 -17.07 -25.64 -24.02
N ILE A 138 -17.06 -25.82 -22.70
CA ILE A 138 -16.32 -26.93 -22.08
C ILE A 138 -17.20 -28.18 -21.89
N TRP A 139 -18.52 -28.04 -21.74
CA TRP A 139 -19.35 -29.13 -21.21
C TRP A 139 -20.48 -29.60 -22.11
N VAL A 140 -20.34 -30.83 -22.64
CA VAL A 140 -21.45 -31.65 -23.13
C VAL A 140 -22.10 -32.34 -21.93
N ARG A 141 -23.40 -32.08 -21.71
CA ARG A 141 -24.16 -32.62 -20.58
C ARG A 141 -24.59 -34.07 -20.86
N PRO A 142 -24.26 -35.06 -20.01
CA PRO A 142 -24.82 -36.41 -20.12
C PRO A 142 -26.33 -36.38 -19.82
N THR A 143 -27.10 -37.20 -20.54
CA THR A 143 -28.57 -37.16 -20.50
C THR A 143 -29.17 -38.02 -19.39
N GLU A 144 -28.58 -39.15 -19.02
CA GLU A 144 -29.19 -40.09 -18.07
C GLU A 144 -28.18 -40.78 -17.12
N GLY A 145 -28.70 -41.27 -15.98
CA GLY A 145 -27.99 -42.13 -15.04
C GLY A 145 -27.13 -41.42 -13.97
N LEU A 146 -26.28 -42.20 -13.30
CA LEU A 146 -25.38 -41.74 -12.22
C LEU A 146 -24.38 -40.67 -12.69
N LEU A 147 -24.07 -40.65 -13.99
CA LEU A 147 -23.22 -39.63 -14.61
C LEU A 147 -23.76 -38.21 -14.46
N VAL A 148 -25.09 -38.03 -14.38
CA VAL A 148 -25.70 -36.69 -14.20
C VAL A 148 -25.33 -36.10 -12.84
N TYR A 149 -25.37 -36.91 -11.77
CA TYR A 149 -25.00 -36.45 -10.43
C TYR A 149 -23.51 -36.13 -10.32
N LEU A 150 -22.65 -37.01 -10.87
CA LEU A 150 -21.21 -36.79 -10.91
C LEU A 150 -20.87 -35.54 -11.73
N TRP A 151 -21.61 -35.29 -12.81
CA TRP A 151 -21.48 -34.08 -13.62
C TRP A 151 -21.83 -32.81 -12.84
N TYR A 152 -22.96 -32.79 -12.11
CA TYR A 152 -23.32 -31.64 -11.27
C TYR A 152 -22.28 -31.39 -10.18
N PHE A 153 -21.77 -32.44 -9.54
CA PHE A 153 -20.72 -32.32 -8.53
C PHE A 153 -19.43 -31.72 -9.13
N ALA A 154 -18.99 -32.22 -10.29
CA ALA A 154 -17.85 -31.66 -11.00
C ALA A 154 -18.07 -30.20 -11.43
N ALA A 155 -19.27 -29.86 -11.93
CA ALA A 155 -19.62 -28.49 -12.31
C ALA A 155 -19.57 -27.53 -11.11
N VAL A 156 -20.05 -27.95 -9.93
CA VAL A 156 -19.94 -27.16 -8.69
C VAL A 156 -18.49 -26.96 -8.28
N LEU A 157 -17.67 -28.02 -8.30
CA LEU A 157 -16.25 -27.91 -7.98
C LEU A 157 -15.49 -26.98 -8.93
N VAL A 158 -15.70 -27.12 -10.24
CA VAL A 158 -15.05 -26.28 -11.24
C VAL A 158 -15.55 -24.84 -11.13
N GLY A 159 -16.84 -24.62 -10.89
CA GLY A 159 -17.40 -23.31 -10.60
C GLY A 159 -16.76 -22.66 -9.37
N LEU A 160 -16.54 -23.42 -8.29
CA LEU A 160 -15.89 -22.95 -7.08
C LEU A 160 -14.42 -22.57 -7.33
N VAL A 161 -13.67 -23.42 -8.03
CA VAL A 161 -12.26 -23.15 -8.39
C VAL A 161 -12.16 -21.94 -9.32
N GLY A 162 -13.02 -21.84 -10.33
CA GLY A 162 -13.06 -20.72 -11.26
C GLY A 162 -13.42 -19.40 -10.55
N PHE A 163 -14.38 -19.44 -9.63
CA PHE A 163 -14.74 -18.28 -8.80
C PHE A 163 -13.57 -17.86 -7.90
N ALA A 164 -12.89 -18.81 -7.25
CA ALA A 164 -11.71 -18.51 -6.43
C ALA A 164 -10.57 -17.89 -7.27
N ALA A 165 -10.29 -18.44 -8.46
CA ALA A 165 -9.28 -17.90 -9.37
C ALA A 165 -9.63 -16.48 -9.83
N LEU A 166 -10.90 -16.23 -10.16
CA LEU A 166 -11.37 -14.89 -10.53
C LEU A 166 -11.26 -13.90 -9.37
N ALA A 167 -11.61 -14.32 -8.15
CA ALA A 167 -11.49 -13.49 -6.95
C ALA A 167 -10.02 -13.12 -6.66
N LEU A 168 -9.09 -14.07 -6.84
CA LEU A 168 -7.65 -13.81 -6.71
C LEU A 168 -7.17 -12.82 -7.78
N LEU A 169 -7.55 -13.03 -9.05
CA LEU A 169 -7.20 -12.12 -10.14
C LEU A 169 -7.73 -10.71 -9.89
N PHE A 170 -8.99 -10.59 -9.47
CA PHE A 170 -9.61 -9.32 -9.13
C PHE A 170 -8.86 -8.61 -7.99
N THR A 171 -8.53 -9.36 -6.93
CA THR A 171 -7.76 -8.84 -5.79
C THR A 171 -6.38 -8.34 -6.23
N THR A 172 -5.68 -9.11 -7.08
CA THR A 172 -4.39 -8.70 -7.64
C THR A 172 -4.49 -7.40 -8.43
N ILE A 173 -5.51 -7.23 -9.26
CA ILE A 173 -5.73 -5.99 -10.02
C ILE A 173 -6.01 -4.82 -9.08
N VAL A 174 -6.84 -5.03 -8.05
CA VAL A 174 -7.16 -4.00 -7.06
C VAL A 174 -5.92 -3.59 -6.26
N GLU A 175 -5.08 -4.53 -5.85
CA GLU A 175 -3.81 -4.24 -5.16
C GLU A 175 -2.83 -3.48 -6.06
N LEU A 176 -2.73 -3.86 -7.33
CA LEU A 176 -1.91 -3.17 -8.34
C LEU A 176 -2.29 -1.69 -8.45
N VAL A 177 -3.60 -1.40 -8.48
CA VAL A 177 -4.13 -0.03 -8.54
C VAL A 177 -3.89 0.68 -7.21
N GLY A 178 -4.25 0.04 -6.08
CA GLY A 178 -4.19 0.62 -4.74
C GLY A 178 -2.77 0.98 -4.29
N GLY A 179 -1.77 0.17 -4.64
CA GLY A 179 -0.37 0.36 -4.25
C GLY A 179 0.16 1.77 -4.56
N THR A 180 -0.11 2.26 -5.77
CA THR A 180 0.33 3.60 -6.20
C THR A 180 -0.24 4.73 -5.34
N PHE A 181 -1.48 4.59 -4.83
CA PHE A 181 -2.10 5.57 -3.95
C PHE A 181 -1.59 5.45 -2.51
N TYR A 182 -1.27 4.23 -2.06
CA TYR A 182 -0.64 3.99 -0.76
C TYR A 182 0.74 4.65 -0.66
N ASP A 183 1.54 4.57 -1.72
CA ASP A 183 2.85 5.24 -1.79
C ASP A 183 2.71 6.77 -1.71
N ARG A 184 1.77 7.37 -2.45
CA ARG A 184 1.51 8.81 -2.39
C ARG A 184 1.02 9.28 -1.03
N MET A 185 0.22 8.46 -0.34
CA MET A 185 -0.17 8.77 1.04
C MET A 185 1.03 8.75 1.98
N ALA A 186 1.94 7.79 1.81
CA ALA A 186 3.17 7.73 2.59
C ALA A 186 4.08 8.94 2.32
N VAL A 187 4.31 9.32 1.06
CA VAL A 187 5.03 10.55 0.67
C VAL A 187 4.46 11.75 1.41
N ARG A 188 3.14 11.96 1.30
CA ARG A 188 2.46 13.10 1.94
C ARG A 188 2.63 13.12 3.46
N VAL A 189 2.60 11.96 4.11
CA VAL A 189 2.83 11.86 5.56
C VAL A 189 4.27 12.20 5.92
N LEU A 190 5.25 11.67 5.18
CA LEU A 190 6.68 11.86 5.42
C LEU A 190 7.15 13.30 5.16
N GLU A 191 6.60 13.97 4.12
CA GLU A 191 6.87 15.38 3.83
C GLU A 191 6.47 16.29 4.99
N ASN A 192 5.40 15.97 5.72
CA ASN A 192 4.99 16.75 6.90
C ASN A 192 6.01 16.66 8.05
N TYR A 193 6.94 15.71 8.01
CA TYR A 193 8.06 15.57 8.95
C TYR A 193 9.39 16.07 8.37
N GLY A 194 9.40 16.64 7.16
CA GLY A 194 10.61 17.14 6.50
C GLY A 194 11.58 16.03 6.05
N LEU A 195 11.10 14.79 5.92
CA LEU A 195 11.93 13.67 5.45
C LEU A 195 12.03 13.71 3.92
N SER A 196 13.21 13.39 3.39
CA SER A 196 13.39 13.22 1.94
C SER A 196 12.57 12.03 1.46
N THR A 197 11.82 12.25 0.39
CA THR A 197 10.97 11.24 -0.22
C THR A 197 11.20 11.22 -1.71
N ARG A 198 11.06 10.04 -2.32
CA ARG A 198 11.02 9.88 -3.76
C ARG A 198 9.77 9.12 -4.13
N GLU A 199 8.99 9.67 -5.06
CA GLU A 199 7.85 8.94 -5.60
C GLU A 199 8.36 7.71 -6.37
N PRO A 200 8.02 6.48 -5.93
CA PRO A 200 8.38 5.30 -6.69
C PRO A 200 7.65 5.33 -8.05
N GLY A 201 8.38 5.09 -9.13
CA GLY A 201 7.76 4.91 -10.44
C GLY A 201 6.81 3.72 -10.43
N TRP A 202 5.69 3.81 -11.17
CA TRP A 202 4.61 2.83 -11.15
C TRP A 202 5.13 1.38 -11.20
N PHE A 203 6.01 1.05 -12.14
CA PHE A 203 6.48 -0.34 -12.33
C PHE A 203 7.49 -0.82 -11.27
N VAL A 204 8.24 0.09 -10.66
CA VAL A 204 9.36 -0.25 -9.77
C VAL A 204 8.86 -0.75 -8.41
N GLY A 205 7.75 -0.19 -7.93
CA GLY A 205 7.12 -0.63 -6.67
C GLY A 205 6.32 -1.92 -6.82
N THR A 206 5.65 -2.11 -7.96
CA THR A 206 4.57 -3.10 -8.04
C THR A 206 5.04 -4.55 -8.26
N ILE A 207 6.09 -4.78 -9.05
CA ILE A 207 6.54 -6.15 -9.34
C ILE A 207 7.05 -6.86 -8.07
N PRO A 208 7.94 -6.25 -7.25
CA PRO A 208 8.40 -6.89 -6.01
C PRO A 208 7.27 -7.15 -5.02
N ASP A 209 6.30 -6.24 -4.95
CA ASP A 209 5.15 -6.36 -4.07
C ASP A 209 4.22 -7.49 -4.50
N LEU A 210 4.06 -7.71 -5.81
CA LEU A 210 3.30 -8.84 -6.34
C LEU A 210 3.95 -10.18 -5.96
N PHE A 211 5.27 -10.33 -6.18
CA PHE A 211 5.99 -11.55 -5.80
C PHE A 211 5.94 -11.80 -4.30
N ARG A 212 6.02 -10.74 -3.50
CA ARG A 212 5.88 -10.81 -2.05
C ARG A 212 4.48 -11.25 -1.64
N GLY A 213 3.44 -10.67 -2.23
CA GLY A 213 2.04 -11.07 -2.01
C GLY A 213 1.83 -12.54 -2.34
N LEU A 214 2.36 -13.00 -3.48
CA LEU A 214 2.29 -14.40 -3.89
C LEU A 214 3.06 -15.33 -2.93
N PHE A 215 4.22 -14.91 -2.43
CA PHE A 215 4.98 -15.65 -1.43
C PHE A 215 4.20 -15.79 -0.12
N PHE A 216 3.64 -14.69 0.40
CA PHE A 216 2.81 -14.75 1.62
C PHE A 216 1.55 -15.59 1.40
N LEU A 217 0.91 -15.49 0.24
CA LEU A 217 -0.24 -16.31 -0.11
C LEU A 217 0.11 -17.80 -0.15
N GLY A 218 1.27 -18.16 -0.71
CA GLY A 218 1.78 -19.54 -0.72
C GLY A 218 2.04 -20.06 0.69
N VAL A 219 2.73 -19.28 1.53
CA VAL A 219 2.99 -19.65 2.94
C VAL A 219 1.69 -19.79 3.72
N LEU A 220 0.75 -18.86 3.57
CA LEU A 220 -0.57 -18.92 4.22
C LEU A 220 -1.40 -20.11 3.72
N GLY A 221 -1.33 -20.43 2.42
CA GLY A 221 -1.97 -21.61 1.85
C GLY A 221 -1.44 -22.90 2.48
N VAL A 222 -0.11 -23.05 2.57
CA VAL A 222 0.53 -24.20 3.23
C VAL A 222 0.15 -24.27 4.70
N LEU A 223 0.23 -23.16 5.45
CA LEU A 223 -0.15 -23.12 6.86
C LEU A 223 -1.63 -23.44 7.08
N THR A 224 -2.51 -23.03 6.15
CA THR A 224 -3.94 -23.33 6.21
C THR A 224 -4.16 -24.83 6.00
N VAL A 225 -3.55 -25.42 4.97
CA VAL A 225 -3.65 -26.87 4.68
C VAL A 225 -3.11 -27.70 5.85
N LEU A 226 -1.94 -27.35 6.38
CA LEU A 226 -1.36 -28.02 7.54
C LEU A 226 -2.18 -27.78 8.82
N GLY A 227 -2.81 -26.61 8.94
CA GLY A 227 -3.68 -26.25 10.06
C GLY A 227 -4.92 -27.14 10.18
N TRP A 228 -5.43 -27.67 9.06
CA TRP A 228 -6.51 -28.67 9.08
C TRP A 228 -6.10 -29.99 9.73
N VAL A 229 -4.81 -30.35 9.65
CA VAL A 229 -4.26 -31.57 10.24
C VAL A 229 -3.77 -31.32 11.67
N PHE A 230 -3.16 -30.16 11.91
CA PHE A 230 -2.57 -29.79 13.20
C PHE A 230 -3.03 -28.37 13.62
N PRO A 231 -4.08 -28.26 14.46
CA PRO A 231 -4.72 -26.99 14.80
C PRO A 231 -3.79 -25.86 15.28
N PRO A 232 -2.68 -26.10 16.02
CA PRO A 232 -1.76 -25.03 16.39
C PRO A 232 -1.14 -24.25 15.21
N LEU A 233 -1.00 -24.89 14.03
CA LEU A 233 -0.49 -24.21 12.83
C LEU A 233 -1.49 -23.20 12.26
N PHE A 234 -2.78 -23.38 12.53
CA PHE A 234 -3.79 -22.40 12.17
C PHE A 234 -3.56 -21.07 12.90
N VAL A 235 -3.26 -21.13 14.21
CA VAL A 235 -2.93 -19.95 15.02
C VAL A 235 -1.68 -19.26 14.48
N LEU A 236 -0.66 -20.04 14.11
CA LEU A 236 0.54 -19.51 13.47
C LEU A 236 0.22 -18.82 12.14
N GLY A 237 -0.67 -19.40 11.32
CA GLY A 237 -1.17 -18.79 10.08
C GLY A 237 -1.82 -17.43 10.31
N VAL A 238 -2.63 -17.29 11.36
CA VAL A 238 -3.24 -16.00 11.74
C VAL A 238 -2.18 -14.97 12.11
N VAL A 239 -1.17 -15.34 12.90
CA VAL A 239 -0.06 -14.44 13.29
C VAL A 239 0.77 -14.02 12.08
N VAL A 240 1.09 -14.96 11.19
CA VAL A 240 1.80 -14.67 9.93
C VAL A 240 0.98 -13.73 9.05
N ASN A 241 -0.33 -13.93 8.99
CA ASN A 241 -1.23 -13.06 8.24
C ASN A 241 -1.27 -11.63 8.82
N TRP A 242 -1.36 -11.47 10.14
CA TRP A 242 -1.26 -10.15 10.78
C TRP A 242 0.06 -9.47 10.44
N LEU A 243 1.17 -10.21 10.52
CA LEU A 243 2.47 -9.68 10.17
C LEU A 243 2.53 -9.26 8.69
N ALA A 244 1.97 -10.06 7.77
CA ALA A 244 1.92 -9.76 6.35
C ALA A 244 1.18 -8.43 6.09
N PHE A 245 0.00 -8.24 6.70
CA PHE A 245 -0.77 -6.99 6.57
C PHE A 245 0.01 -5.76 7.03
N SER A 246 0.65 -5.83 8.20
CA SER A 246 1.46 -4.71 8.72
C SER A 246 2.66 -4.44 7.87
N ALA A 247 3.29 -5.50 7.40
CA ALA A 247 4.46 -5.43 6.58
C ALA A 247 4.12 -4.79 5.21
N SER A 248 2.90 -4.98 4.69
CA SER A 248 2.39 -4.27 3.51
C SER A 248 2.11 -2.79 3.81
N CYS A 249 1.52 -2.46 4.96
CA CYS A 249 1.22 -1.07 5.33
C CYS A 249 2.48 -0.21 5.52
N VAL A 250 3.52 -0.77 6.15
CA VAL A 250 4.81 -0.10 6.36
C VAL A 250 5.66 -0.04 5.08
N ASN A 251 5.43 -0.95 4.13
CA ASN A 251 6.23 -1.04 2.91
C ASN A 251 6.21 0.27 2.12
N ALA A 252 5.06 0.95 2.04
CA ALA A 252 4.91 2.22 1.33
C ALA A 252 5.90 3.29 1.84
N ALA A 253 6.01 3.45 3.17
CA ALA A 253 6.94 4.42 3.77
C ALA A 253 8.42 4.04 3.53
N LEU A 254 8.73 2.74 3.61
CA LEU A 254 10.10 2.24 3.38
C LEU A 254 10.51 2.30 1.90
N LEU A 255 9.58 2.08 0.97
CA LEU A 255 9.79 2.20 -0.47
C LEU A 255 10.13 3.64 -0.86
N VAL A 256 9.31 4.58 -0.39
CA VAL A 256 9.45 6.02 -0.68
C VAL A 256 10.74 6.62 -0.09
N THR A 257 11.30 5.98 0.93
CA THR A 257 12.60 6.34 1.54
C THR A 257 13.75 5.45 1.07
N GLU A 258 13.59 4.77 -0.06
CA GLU A 258 14.63 3.97 -0.73
C GLU A 258 15.28 2.86 0.12
N HIS A 259 14.60 2.36 1.16
CA HIS A 259 15.13 1.27 1.97
C HIS A 259 15.09 -0.06 1.19
N GLY A 260 16.19 -0.81 1.20
CA GLY A 260 16.29 -2.12 0.55
C GLY A 260 15.49 -3.21 1.28
N LEU A 261 15.22 -4.33 0.60
CA LEU A 261 14.41 -5.43 1.16
C LEU A 261 14.93 -5.96 2.52
N ARG A 262 16.26 -6.03 2.67
CA ARG A 262 16.91 -6.47 3.92
C ARG A 262 16.62 -5.53 5.07
N ASP A 263 16.66 -4.22 4.84
CA ASP A 263 16.38 -3.21 5.88
C ASP A 263 14.90 -3.21 6.26
N ARG A 264 14.02 -3.46 5.29
CA ARG A 264 12.58 -3.62 5.56
C ARG A 264 12.28 -4.80 6.46
N LEU A 265 12.89 -5.95 6.16
CA LEU A 265 12.73 -7.14 6.99
C LEU A 265 13.33 -6.93 8.39
N LYS A 266 14.51 -6.30 8.48
CA LYS A 266 15.14 -5.94 9.75
C LYS A 266 14.27 -4.99 10.57
N TYR A 267 13.64 -3.99 9.94
CA TYR A 267 12.72 -3.07 10.59
C TYR A 267 11.47 -3.78 11.11
N LEU A 268 10.90 -4.69 10.31
CA LEU A 268 9.75 -5.51 10.67
C LEU A 268 10.04 -6.39 11.90
N LEU A 269 11.17 -7.09 11.89
CA LEU A 269 11.59 -7.98 12.98
C LEU A 269 11.94 -7.19 14.25
N ARG A 270 12.59 -6.04 14.12
CA ARG A 270 12.90 -5.17 15.27
C ARG A 270 11.66 -4.58 15.92
N SER A 271 10.59 -4.40 15.15
CA SER A 271 9.34 -3.78 15.58
C SER A 271 8.20 -4.79 15.69
N PHE A 272 8.51 -6.08 15.84
CA PHE A 272 7.58 -7.19 15.68
C PHE A 272 6.29 -7.03 16.49
N GLY A 273 6.39 -6.67 17.78
CA GLY A 273 5.22 -6.46 18.64
C GLY A 273 4.29 -5.36 18.11
N THR A 274 4.86 -4.22 17.72
CA THR A 274 4.12 -3.09 17.12
C THR A 274 3.49 -3.48 15.78
N MET A 275 4.21 -4.23 14.97
CA MET A 275 3.70 -4.69 13.67
C MET A 275 2.55 -5.69 13.87
N LEU A 276 2.62 -6.61 14.83
CA LEU A 276 1.49 -7.48 15.13
C LEU A 276 0.23 -6.70 15.53
N GLY A 277 0.37 -5.62 16.31
CA GLY A 277 -0.74 -4.76 16.71
C GLY A 277 -1.45 -4.09 15.53
N VAL A 278 -0.67 -3.53 14.60
CA VAL A 278 -1.22 -2.94 13.35
C VAL A 278 -2.03 -3.98 12.58
N GLY A 279 -1.45 -5.16 12.41
CA GLY A 279 -1.98 -6.23 11.57
C GLY A 279 -3.23 -6.87 12.15
N ALA A 280 -3.24 -7.05 13.47
CA ALA A 280 -4.40 -7.53 14.20
C ALA A 280 -5.59 -6.59 14.02
N VAL A 281 -5.40 -5.27 14.20
CA VAL A 281 -6.48 -4.28 14.05
C VAL A 281 -6.98 -4.24 12.60
N VAL A 282 -6.07 -4.25 11.61
CA VAL A 282 -6.46 -4.29 10.19
C VAL A 282 -7.27 -5.56 9.89
N GLN A 283 -6.77 -6.73 10.28
CA GLN A 283 -7.44 -8.01 10.05
C GLN A 283 -8.81 -8.08 10.74
N LEU A 284 -8.92 -7.63 11.98
CA LEU A 284 -10.20 -7.58 12.70
C LEU A 284 -11.17 -6.60 12.04
N SER A 285 -10.67 -5.48 11.51
CA SER A 285 -11.49 -4.52 10.76
C SER A 285 -12.01 -5.11 9.45
N LEU A 286 -11.25 -6.02 8.82
CA LEU A 286 -11.67 -6.72 7.59
C LEU A 286 -12.83 -7.71 7.85
N LEU A 287 -13.08 -8.13 9.10
CA LEU A 287 -14.27 -8.93 9.45
C LEU A 287 -15.56 -8.13 9.27
N VAL A 288 -15.49 -6.80 9.29
CA VAL A 288 -16.61 -5.91 9.02
C VAL A 288 -16.44 -5.34 7.60
N PRO A 289 -17.26 -5.73 6.62
CA PRO A 289 -17.02 -5.43 5.20
C PRO A 289 -16.75 -3.95 4.88
N LEU A 290 -17.47 -3.03 5.55
CA LEU A 290 -17.31 -1.59 5.33
C LEU A 290 -16.10 -0.99 6.06
N LEU A 291 -15.69 -1.56 7.21
CA LEU A 291 -14.53 -1.06 7.95
C LEU A 291 -13.23 -1.41 7.23
N GLY A 292 -13.18 -2.56 6.55
CA GLY A 292 -12.04 -2.98 5.73
C GLY A 292 -11.60 -1.95 4.69
N LEU A 293 -12.57 -1.23 4.10
CA LEU A 293 -12.31 -0.22 3.07
C LEU A 293 -11.55 1.01 3.60
N ILE A 294 -11.73 1.33 4.89
CA ILE A 294 -11.13 2.50 5.53
C ILE A 294 -9.92 2.10 6.38
N SER A 295 -9.87 0.86 6.87
CA SER A 295 -8.81 0.38 7.76
C SER A 295 -7.44 0.34 7.07
N ILE A 296 -7.39 -0.08 5.80
CA ILE A 296 -6.13 -0.16 5.03
C ILE A 296 -5.48 1.23 4.85
N PRO A 297 -6.15 2.25 4.26
CA PRO A 297 -5.53 3.56 4.11
C PRO A 297 -5.20 4.21 5.46
N ALA A 298 -6.03 3.98 6.50
CA ALA A 298 -5.72 4.43 7.85
C ALA A 298 -4.45 3.77 8.41
N ALA A 299 -4.27 2.46 8.20
CA ALA A 299 -3.09 1.73 8.64
C ALA A 299 -1.83 2.14 7.87
N VAL A 300 -1.92 2.41 6.56
CA VAL A 300 -0.80 2.95 5.76
C VAL A 300 -0.36 4.31 6.29
N VAL A 301 -1.30 5.24 6.49
CA VAL A 301 -1.01 6.58 7.05
C VAL A 301 -0.43 6.47 8.47
N GLY A 302 -0.99 5.61 9.31
CA GLY A 302 -0.52 5.37 10.68
C GLY A 302 0.87 4.72 10.74
N ALA A 303 1.15 3.79 9.84
CA ALA A 303 2.46 3.16 9.68
C ALA A 303 3.52 4.15 9.21
N ALA A 304 3.19 5.00 8.24
CA ALA A 304 4.07 6.08 7.78
C ALA A 304 4.36 7.10 8.89
N ASP A 305 3.34 7.48 9.69
CA ASP A 305 3.48 8.37 10.85
C ASP A 305 4.42 7.77 11.92
N LEU A 306 4.22 6.49 12.26
CA LEU A 306 5.07 5.76 13.19
C LEU A 306 6.53 5.71 12.69
N PHE A 307 6.73 5.42 11.41
CA PHE A 307 8.06 5.38 10.81
C PHE A 307 8.72 6.76 10.82
N ALA A 308 7.99 7.82 10.45
CA ALA A 308 8.48 9.17 10.41
C ALA A 308 9.00 9.64 11.78
N ARG A 309 8.21 9.41 12.84
CA ARG A 309 8.63 9.72 14.22
C ARG A 309 9.89 8.97 14.61
N ALA A 310 9.97 7.68 14.28
CA ALA A 310 11.14 6.87 14.59
C ALA A 310 12.41 7.33 13.84
N GLN A 311 12.29 8.03 12.70
CA GLN A 311 13.42 8.62 11.99
C GLN A 311 13.80 10.00 12.53
N VAL A 312 12.82 10.85 12.85
CA VAL A 312 13.08 12.15 13.49
C VAL A 312 13.81 11.96 14.82
N ASP A 313 13.36 11.00 15.64
CA ASP A 313 14.00 10.63 16.92
C ASP A 313 15.43 10.08 16.76
N ARG A 314 15.84 9.67 15.54
CA ARG A 314 17.22 9.22 15.26
C ARG A 314 18.15 10.36 14.84
N ASN A 315 17.60 11.45 14.32
CA ASN A 315 18.36 12.56 13.74
C ASN A 315 18.53 13.75 14.71
N GLY A 316 17.73 13.81 15.78
CA GLY A 316 17.85 14.79 16.87
C GLY A 316 18.63 14.23 18.05
#